data_AF-A0A6N3J4V6-F1
#
_entry.id   AF-A0A6N3J4V6-F1
#
_cell.length_a   1.000
_cell.length_b   1.000
_cell.length_c   1.000
_cell.angle_alpha   90.00
_cell.angle_beta   90.00
_cell.angle_gamma   90.00
#
_symmetry.space_group_name_H-M   'P 1'
#
loop_
_entity.id
_entity.type
_entity.pdbx_description
1 polymer ?
#
loop_
_entity_poly.entity_id
_entity_poly.type
_entity_poly.pdbx_seq_one_letter_code
_entity_poly.pdbx_strand_id
1 'polypeptide(L)'
;MQIIPYDGGTSIVDRNDKPELQCNNCNKPWWYDDFDSIFIQCPHCQGELRRVTPEEPFRHRLSDVIGIPSPPTQNCAQCILC
;
A
#
# COMPACT_ATOMS: atom_id res chain seq x y z
N MET A 1 7.89 16.14 7.14
CA MET A 1 6.81 15.36 7.79
C MET A 1 5.63 15.08 6.86
N GLN A 2 5.46 13.82 6.46
CA GLN A 2 4.28 13.27 5.76
C GLN A 2 3.62 12.17 6.58
N ILE A 3 2.31 12.01 6.42
CA ILE A 3 1.48 11.02 7.11
C ILE A 3 0.96 10.04 6.06
N ILE A 4 1.33 8.77 6.16
CA ILE A 4 0.97 7.72 5.21
C ILE A 4 0.00 6.74 5.90
N PRO A 5 -1.30 6.77 5.57
CA PRO A 5 -2.25 5.78 6.07
C PRO A 5 -2.03 4.44 5.37
N TYR A 6 -2.13 3.32 6.10
CA TYR A 6 -2.02 1.97 5.55
C TYR A 6 -2.96 1.01 6.27
N ASP A 7 -3.18 -0.18 5.70
CA ASP A 7 -4.10 -1.21 6.24
C ASP A 7 -3.55 -1.90 7.51
N GLY A 8 -3.39 -1.12 8.57
CA GLY A 8 -2.75 -1.48 9.83
C GLY A 8 -2.44 -0.28 10.74
N GLY A 9 -2.62 0.96 10.26
CA GLY A 9 -2.41 2.18 11.04
C GLY A 9 -1.95 3.35 10.18
N THR A 10 -1.05 4.16 10.74
CA THR A 10 -0.53 5.35 10.08
C THR A 10 0.98 5.45 10.32
N SER A 11 1.74 5.67 9.25
CA SER A 11 3.19 5.88 9.32
C SER A 11 3.48 7.38 9.23
N ILE A 12 4.11 7.93 10.25
CA ILE A 12 4.54 9.34 10.28
C ILE A 12 6.03 9.34 9.97
N VAL A 13 6.42 9.94 8.86
CA VAL A 13 7.82 10.00 8.44
C VAL A 13 8.21 11.42 8.06
N ASP A 14 9.46 11.81 8.24
CA ASP A 14 9.87 13.19 7.97
C ASP A 14 10.13 13.48 6.47
N ARG A 15 10.23 12.43 5.65
CA ARG A 15 10.44 12.52 4.20
C ARG A 15 9.18 12.89 3.42
N ASN A 16 9.32 13.26 2.15
CA ASN A 16 8.22 13.55 1.21
C ASN A 16 8.18 12.55 0.04
N ASP A 17 9.06 11.54 0.05
CA ASP A 17 9.11 10.51 -0.99
C ASP A 17 8.03 9.46 -0.76
N LYS A 18 7.47 8.95 -1.86
CA LYS A 18 6.50 7.85 -1.80
C LYS A 18 7.19 6.55 -1.39
N PRO A 19 6.57 5.73 -0.53
CA PRO A 19 7.08 4.40 -0.22
C PRO A 19 6.99 3.49 -1.45
N GLU A 20 8.11 2.87 -1.80
CA GLU A 20 8.21 1.95 -2.93
C GLU A 20 7.93 0.50 -2.53
N LEU A 21 7.97 0.21 -1.23
CA LEU A 21 7.79 -1.13 -0.67
C LEU A 21 6.62 -1.12 0.32
N GLN A 22 5.83 -2.18 0.30
CA GLN A 22 4.78 -2.44 1.29
C GLN A 22 4.91 -3.88 1.78
N CYS A 23 4.76 -4.12 3.08
CA CYS A 23 4.73 -5.49 3.57
C CYS A 23 3.37 -6.15 3.26
N ASN A 24 3.36 -7.38 2.76
CA ASN A 24 2.10 -8.09 2.47
C ASN A 24 1.35 -8.54 3.75
N ASN A 25 2.07 -8.67 4.87
CA ASN A 25 1.51 -9.18 6.13
C ASN A 25 0.99 -8.05 7.03
N CYS A 26 1.78 -7.00 7.26
CA CYS A 26 1.39 -5.88 8.12
C CYS A 26 0.98 -4.61 7.37
N ASN A 27 1.01 -4.63 6.03
CA ASN A 27 0.70 -3.50 5.14
C ASN A 27 1.54 -2.23 5.38
N LYS A 28 2.58 -2.29 6.22
CA LYS A 28 3.41 -1.13 6.57
C LYS A 28 4.24 -0.68 5.36
N PRO A 29 4.27 0.63 5.05
CA PRO A 29 5.14 1.21 4.02
C PRO A 29 6.60 1.18 4.45
N TRP A 30 7.47 0.96 3.47
CA TRP A 30 8.92 1.02 3.58
C TRP A 30 9.54 1.62 2.31
N TRP A 31 10.78 2.10 2.41
CA TRP A 31 11.57 2.60 1.28
C TRP A 31 12.75 1.67 1.03
N TYR A 32 13.20 1.60 -0.22
CA TYR A 32 14.43 0.87 -0.55
C TYR A 32 15.64 1.41 0.21
N ASP A 33 15.67 2.72 0.45
CA ASP A 33 16.71 3.43 1.18
C ASP A 33 16.85 2.97 2.65
N ASP A 34 15.80 2.39 3.24
CA ASP A 34 15.87 1.83 4.60
C ASP A 34 16.61 0.49 4.66
N PHE A 35 16.92 -0.14 3.51
CA PHE A 35 17.56 -1.45 3.44
C PHE A 35 18.88 -1.40 2.69
N ASP A 36 19.97 -1.60 3.43
CA ASP A 36 21.34 -1.72 2.88
C ASP A 36 21.61 -3.08 2.21
N SER A 37 20.63 -3.99 2.21
CA SER A 37 20.80 -5.39 1.78
C SER A 37 19.84 -5.79 0.67
N ILE A 38 20.31 -6.67 -0.22
CA ILE A 38 19.52 -7.30 -1.29
C ILE A 38 18.35 -8.15 -0.76
N PHE A 39 18.42 -8.64 0.48
CA PHE A 39 17.34 -9.37 1.13
C PHE A 39 16.49 -8.42 1.96
N ILE A 40 15.48 -7.85 1.32
CA ILE A 40 14.61 -6.85 1.91
C ILE A 40 13.42 -7.58 2.53
N GLN A 41 13.40 -7.70 3.86
CA GLN A 41 12.31 -8.31 4.63
C GLN A 41 11.76 -7.33 5.66
N CYS A 42 10.48 -7.43 5.98
CA CYS A 42 9.86 -6.55 6.96
C CYS A 42 10.47 -6.78 8.35
N PRO A 43 11.15 -5.81 8.98
CA PRO A 43 11.79 -6.01 10.28
C PRO A 43 10.77 -6.25 11.42
N HIS A 44 9.51 -5.86 11.21
CA HIS A 44 8.46 -6.00 12.21
C HIS A 44 7.83 -7.39 12.24
N CYS A 45 7.65 -8.03 11.08
CA CYS A 45 6.91 -9.29 10.97
C CYS A 45 7.62 -10.36 10.16
N GLN A 46 8.86 -10.10 9.71
CA GLN A 46 9.65 -10.94 8.81
C GLN A 46 8.90 -11.37 7.54
N GLY A 47 7.87 -10.60 7.18
CA GLY A 47 7.04 -10.84 6.01
C GLY A 47 7.72 -10.34 4.74
N GLU A 48 7.26 -10.89 3.61
CA GLU A 48 7.68 -10.44 2.29
C GLU A 48 7.29 -8.97 2.06
N LEU A 49 8.25 -8.19 1.57
CA LEU A 49 8.04 -6.83 1.11
C LEU A 49 7.74 -6.88 -0.39
N ARG A 50 6.53 -6.47 -0.74
CA ARG A 50 6.12 -6.32 -2.14
C ARG A 50 6.46 -4.92 -2.62
N ARG A 51 6.77 -4.79 -3.91
CA ARG A 51 6.89 -3.49 -4.57
C ARG A 51 5.53 -2.88 -4.83
N VAL A 52 5.45 -1.57 -4.63
CA VAL A 52 4.27 -0.77 -4.93
C VAL A 52 4.43 -0.27 -6.37
N THR A 53 3.69 -0.90 -7.29
CA THR A 53 3.64 -0.51 -8.69
C THR A 53 2.27 0.09 -9.01
N PRO A 54 2.11 0.81 -10.13
CA PRO A 54 0.79 1.25 -10.58
C PRO A 54 -0.18 0.08 -10.83
N GLU A 55 0.33 -1.12 -11.11
CA GLU A 55 -0.46 -2.35 -11.30
C GLU A 55 -0.94 -2.93 -9.96
N GLU A 56 -0.13 -2.82 -8.91
CA GLU A 56 -0.47 -3.26 -7.57
C GLU A 56 -0.36 -2.10 -6.57
N PRO A 57 -1.37 -1.20 -6.55
CA PRO A 57 -1.32 0.04 -5.79
C PRO A 57 -1.21 -0.23 -4.29
N PHE A 58 -0.80 0.81 -3.58
CA PHE A 58 -0.63 0.76 -2.13
C PHE A 58 -1.95 0.39 -1.45
N ARG A 59 -1.93 -0.62 -0.58
CA ARG A 59 -3.13 -1.01 0.18
C ARG A 59 -3.37 0.01 1.29
N HIS A 60 -4.28 0.93 1.02
CA HIS A 60 -4.85 1.83 2.01
C HIS A 60 -6.12 1.22 2.58
N ARG A 61 -6.39 1.49 3.86
CA ARG A 61 -7.72 1.25 4.41
C ARG A 61 -8.68 2.16 3.63
N LEU A 62 -9.75 1.60 3.08
CA LEU A 62 -10.72 2.25 2.18
C LEU A 62 -11.42 3.53 2.72
N SER A 63 -11.06 4.00 3.91
CA SER A 63 -11.61 5.20 4.55
C SER A 63 -11.05 6.53 4.04
N ASP A 64 -9.96 6.53 3.26
CA ASP A 64 -9.28 7.77 2.82
C ASP A 64 -9.37 8.05 1.31
N VAL A 65 -10.32 7.43 0.59
CA VAL A 65 -10.60 7.75 -0.83
C VAL A 65 -11.40 9.06 -0.93
N ILE A 66 -10.83 10.17 -0.45
CA ILE A 66 -11.19 11.51 -0.92
C ILE A 66 -10.04 11.94 -1.83
N GLY A 67 -10.12 11.61 -3.12
CA GLY A 67 -9.31 12.31 -4.13
C GLY A 67 -8.74 11.53 -5.32
N ILE A 68 -8.93 10.21 -5.43
CA ILE A 68 -8.59 9.48 -6.66
C ILE A 68 -9.86 8.75 -7.10
N PRO A 69 -10.37 8.93 -8.34
CA PRO A 69 -11.46 8.12 -8.83
C PRO A 69 -10.99 6.66 -8.81
N SER A 70 -11.55 5.89 -7.88
CA SER A 70 -11.59 4.45 -7.96
C SER A 70 -12.04 4.09 -9.39
N PRO A 71 -11.32 3.22 -10.13
CA PRO A 71 -11.94 2.61 -11.30
C PRO A 71 -13.23 1.95 -10.79
N PRO A 72 -14.38 2.19 -11.44
CA PRO A 72 -15.62 1.55 -11.02
C PRO A 72 -15.32 0.05 -11.00
N THR A 73 -15.50 -0.55 -9.83
CA THR A 73 -15.59 -1.98 -9.67
C THR A 73 -16.69 -2.39 -10.64
N GLN A 74 -16.30 -2.88 -11.83
CA GLN A 74 -17.21 -3.50 -12.76
C GLN A 74 -17.62 -4.79 -12.05
N ASN A 75 -18.69 -4.69 -11.29
CA ASN A 75 -19.40 -5.82 -10.73
C ASN A 75 -19.88 -6.62 -11.94
N CYS A 76 -19.09 -7.64 -12.31
CA CYS A 76 -19.46 -8.72 -13.21
C CYS A 76 -20.56 -9.57 -12.56
N ALA A 77 -21.71 -9.00 -12.19
CA ALA A 77 -22.85 -9.72 -11.62
C ALA A 77 -24.09 -8.83 -11.52
N GLN A 78 -24.66 -8.39 -12.65
CA GLN A 78 -26.12 -8.19 -12.82
C GLN A 78 -26.45 -7.75 -14.25
N CYS A 79 -26.00 -8.53 -15.24
CA CYS A 79 -26.77 -8.69 -16.45
C CYS A 79 -27.72 -9.87 -16.21
N ILE A 80 -28.95 -9.83 -16.78
CA ILE A 80 -30.04 -10.83 -16.68
C ILE A 80 -30.95 -10.53 -15.49
N LEU A 81 -32.26 -10.28 -15.58
CA LEU A 81 -33.26 -10.11 -16.64
C LEU A 81 -34.58 -9.78 -15.89
N CYS A 82 -35.52 -9.11 -16.58
CA CYS A 82 -36.93 -8.85 -16.24
C CYS A 82 -37.22 -7.56 -15.47
#